data_AF-A0A1J4ZYI8-F1
#
_entry.id   AF-A0A1J4ZYI8-F1
#
_cell.length_a   1.000
_cell.length_b   1.000
_cell.length_c   1.000
_cell.angle_alpha   90.00
_cell.angle_beta   90.00
_cell.angle_gamma   90.00
#
_symmetry.space_group_name_H-M   'P 1'
#
loop_
_entity.id
_entity.type
_entity.pdbx_description
1 polymer ?
#
loop_
_entity_poly.entity_id
_entity_poly.type
_entity_poly.pdbx_seq_one_letter_code
_entity_poly.pdbx_strand_id
1 'polypeptide(L)'
;MVKLPEMTREEEAEFWKTHSAADYWDDMEEVDLKVHPRVKSPRDLSRRCPVCDDVLLFRYADRDAADGQVTLHHLMEFYCRQGHGVWLAPEVAKEVRAIEAVLALRQEPRWQLAEMPEPELVSA
;
A
#
# COMPACT_ATOMS: atom_id res chain seq x y z
N MET A 1 -21.16 35.17 -0.72
CA MET A 1 -21.15 34.08 -1.71
C MET A 1 -19.95 34.32 -2.59
N VAL A 2 -18.88 33.55 -2.37
CA VAL A 2 -17.58 33.74 -3.04
C VAL A 2 -17.51 32.69 -4.14
N LYS A 3 -17.65 33.11 -5.39
CA LYS A 3 -17.44 32.21 -6.53
C LYS A 3 -15.97 31.79 -6.57
N LEU A 4 -15.71 30.52 -6.91
CA LEU A 4 -14.37 30.05 -7.24
C LEU A 4 -13.77 30.94 -8.35
N PRO A 5 -12.56 31.51 -8.15
CA PRO A 5 -11.91 32.34 -9.15
C PRO A 5 -11.47 31.49 -10.35
N GLU A 6 -11.62 32.00 -11.58
CA GLU A 6 -11.04 31.38 -12.76
C GLU A 6 -9.51 31.51 -12.68
N MET A 7 -8.82 30.37 -12.75
CA MET A 7 -7.37 30.28 -12.57
C MET A 7 -6.76 29.33 -13.58
N THR A 8 -5.49 29.56 -13.94
CA THR A 8 -4.69 28.55 -14.63
C THR A 8 -4.38 27.38 -13.70
N ARG A 9 -4.01 26.23 -14.26
CA ARG A 9 -3.69 25.02 -13.48
C ARG A 9 -2.55 25.22 -12.48
N GLU A 10 -1.60 26.10 -12.79
CA GLU A 10 -0.46 26.43 -11.92
C GLU A 10 -0.90 27.32 -10.74
N GLU A 11 -1.76 28.30 -11.00
CA GLU A 11 -2.35 29.17 -9.97
C GLU A 11 -3.28 28.39 -9.05
N GLU A 12 -4.07 27.47 -9.61
CA GLU A 12 -4.93 26.57 -8.85
C GLU A 12 -4.13 25.68 -7.88
N ALA A 13 -2.98 25.17 -8.32
CA ALA A 13 -2.09 24.38 -7.46
C ALA A 13 -1.52 25.21 -6.29
N GLU A 14 -1.15 26.48 -6.51
CA GLU A 14 -0.73 27.38 -5.41
C GLU A 14 -1.88 27.77 -4.49
N PHE A 15 -3.07 27.97 -5.05
CA PHE A 15 -4.29 28.31 -4.30
C PHE A 15 -4.66 27.20 -3.30
N TRP A 16 -4.70 25.94 -3.74
CA TRP A 16 -5.04 24.80 -2.89
C TRP A 16 -3.98 24.41 -1.86
N LYS A 17 -2.76 24.99 -1.91
CA LYS A 17 -1.78 24.80 -0.82
C LYS A 17 -2.18 25.52 0.46
N THR A 18 -2.92 26.60 0.34
CA THR A 18 -3.28 27.47 1.47
C THR A 18 -4.79 27.48 1.78
N HIS A 19 -5.60 26.94 0.89
CA HIS A 19 -7.06 26.87 1.02
C HIS A 19 -7.54 25.42 1.14
N SER A 20 -8.56 25.19 1.96
CA SER A 20 -9.22 23.89 2.07
C SER A 20 -10.31 23.77 1.02
N ALA A 21 -10.38 22.62 0.32
CA ALA A 21 -11.48 22.32 -0.59
C ALA A 21 -12.85 22.32 0.10
N ALA A 22 -12.89 22.05 1.42
CA ALA A 22 -14.13 22.05 2.19
C ALA A 22 -14.80 23.43 2.27
N ASP A 23 -14.02 24.51 2.18
CA ASP A 23 -14.54 25.89 2.27
C ASP A 23 -15.34 26.30 1.01
N TYR A 24 -15.28 25.49 -0.05
CA TYR A 24 -15.88 25.78 -1.35
C TYR A 24 -16.83 24.67 -1.81
N TRP A 25 -17.18 23.71 -0.94
CA TRP A 25 -18.05 22.57 -1.30
C TRP A 25 -19.42 22.99 -1.85
N ASP A 26 -20.02 24.06 -1.32
CA ASP A 26 -21.31 24.57 -1.79
C ASP A 26 -21.23 25.22 -3.18
N ASP A 27 -20.02 25.60 -3.62
CA ASP A 27 -19.75 26.27 -4.89
C ASP A 27 -19.14 25.31 -5.95
N MET A 28 -18.85 24.06 -5.58
CA MET A 28 -18.36 23.03 -6.51
C MET A 28 -19.54 22.33 -7.21
N GLU A 29 -19.34 21.94 -8.48
CA GLU A 29 -20.33 21.15 -9.20
C GLU A 29 -20.45 19.73 -8.60
N GLU A 30 -21.69 19.23 -8.47
CA GLU A 30 -21.92 17.84 -8.10
C GLU A 30 -21.28 16.91 -9.15
N VAL A 31 -20.30 16.12 -8.70
CA VAL A 31 -19.66 15.14 -9.58
C VAL A 31 -20.51 13.88 -9.63
N ASP A 32 -21.18 13.67 -10.76
CA ASP A 32 -21.90 12.44 -11.06
C ASP A 32 -20.93 11.28 -11.32
N LEU A 33 -20.63 10.51 -10.26
CA LEU A 33 -19.81 9.31 -10.37
C LEU A 33 -20.61 8.19 -11.06
N LYS A 34 -20.39 8.00 -12.36
CA LYS A 34 -20.99 6.89 -13.11
C LYS A 34 -20.28 5.58 -12.77
N VAL A 35 -20.93 4.76 -11.96
CA VAL A 35 -20.54 3.37 -11.78
C VAL A 35 -20.80 2.60 -13.07
N HIS A 36 -19.87 1.73 -13.48
CA HIS A 36 -20.01 0.95 -14.71
C HIS A 36 -21.35 0.18 -14.73
N PRO A 37 -22.13 0.17 -15.84
CA PRO A 37 -23.48 -0.43 -15.91
C PRO A 37 -23.58 -1.93 -15.57
N ARG A 38 -22.43 -2.61 -15.47
CA ARG A 38 -22.33 -4.04 -15.09
C ARG A 38 -22.34 -4.25 -13.58
N VAL A 39 -22.12 -3.19 -12.80
CA VAL A 39 -22.16 -3.20 -11.34
C VAL A 39 -23.61 -2.99 -10.93
N LYS A 40 -24.28 -4.06 -10.54
CA LYS A 40 -25.67 -4.05 -10.06
C LYS A 40 -25.75 -3.91 -8.55
N SER A 41 -24.67 -4.25 -7.86
CA SER A 41 -24.54 -4.14 -6.41
C SER A 41 -23.08 -3.93 -6.01
N PRO A 42 -22.80 -3.39 -4.81
CA PRO A 42 -21.44 -3.30 -4.27
C PRO A 42 -20.70 -4.66 -4.23
N ARG A 43 -21.44 -5.77 -4.20
CA ARG A 43 -20.86 -7.13 -4.27
C ARG A 43 -20.18 -7.42 -5.61
N ASP A 44 -20.59 -6.78 -6.69
CA ASP A 44 -19.98 -6.97 -8.01
C ASP A 44 -18.58 -6.35 -8.12
N LEU A 45 -18.25 -5.44 -7.20
CA LEU A 45 -16.91 -4.86 -7.03
C LEU A 45 -16.05 -5.64 -6.03
N SER A 46 -16.66 -6.59 -5.30
CA SER A 46 -15.95 -7.34 -4.27
C SER A 46 -15.07 -8.42 -4.89
N ARG A 47 -13.88 -8.65 -4.32
CA ARG A 47 -12.99 -9.73 -4.76
C ARG A 47 -13.66 -11.09 -4.55
N ARG A 48 -13.39 -12.02 -5.45
CA ARG A 48 -13.93 -13.39 -5.40
C ARG A 48 -12.84 -14.40 -5.09
N CYS A 49 -13.24 -15.46 -4.39
CA CYS A 49 -12.36 -16.56 -4.08
C CYS A 49 -11.98 -17.29 -5.38
N PRO A 50 -10.68 -17.52 -5.65
CA PRO A 50 -10.25 -18.22 -6.87
C PRO A 50 -10.64 -19.71 -6.89
N VAL A 51 -11.10 -20.26 -5.77
CA VAL A 51 -11.46 -21.67 -5.63
C VAL A 51 -12.97 -21.90 -5.77
N CYS A 52 -13.79 -21.14 -5.03
CA CYS A 52 -15.24 -21.38 -4.97
C CYS A 52 -16.09 -20.21 -5.48
N ASP A 53 -15.46 -19.17 -6.02
CA ASP A 53 -16.10 -17.96 -6.57
C ASP A 53 -17.00 -17.16 -5.59
N ASP A 54 -16.98 -17.51 -4.31
CA ASP A 54 -17.68 -16.79 -3.24
C ASP A 54 -17.00 -15.44 -2.97
N VAL A 55 -17.77 -14.47 -2.46
CA VAL A 55 -17.25 -13.14 -2.12
C VAL A 55 -16.24 -13.26 -0.99
N LEU A 56 -15.06 -12.69 -1.19
CA LEU A 56 -14.06 -12.58 -0.14
C LEU A 56 -14.47 -11.48 0.84
N LEU A 57 -14.48 -11.84 2.12
CA LEU A 57 -14.67 -10.89 3.22
C LEU A 57 -13.33 -10.30 3.60
N PHE A 58 -13.33 -9.12 4.21
CA PHE A 58 -12.10 -8.50 4.68
C PHE A 58 -12.05 -8.43 6.21
N ARG A 59 -10.83 -8.35 6.75
CA ARG A 59 -10.54 -8.09 8.16
C ARG A 59 -9.20 -7.39 8.29
N TYR A 60 -8.95 -6.80 9.45
CA TYR A 60 -7.63 -6.35 9.84
C TYR A 60 -7.00 -7.38 10.77
N ALA A 61 -5.74 -7.73 10.52
CA ALA A 61 -5.00 -8.70 11.30
C ALA A 61 -3.52 -8.31 11.42
N ASP A 62 -2.89 -8.79 12.47
CA ASP A 62 -1.45 -8.67 12.65
C ASP A 62 -0.76 -9.87 12.01
N ARG A 63 0.39 -9.63 11.37
CA ARG A 63 1.16 -10.65 10.65
C ARG A 63 2.64 -10.51 10.98
N ASP A 64 3.25 -11.64 11.31
CA ASP A 64 4.71 -11.72 11.36
C ASP A 64 5.27 -11.77 9.95
N ALA A 65 6.38 -11.06 9.73
CA ALA A 65 7.13 -11.03 8.48
C ALA A 65 8.63 -11.24 8.75
N ALA A 66 9.37 -11.59 7.71
CA ALA A 66 10.82 -11.88 7.79
C ALA A 66 11.16 -12.87 8.92
N ASP A 67 10.53 -14.05 8.89
CA ASP A 67 10.73 -15.13 9.87
C ASP A 67 10.54 -14.71 11.33
N GLY A 68 9.62 -13.78 11.59
CA GLY A 68 9.28 -13.31 12.93
C GLY A 68 10.15 -12.17 13.45
N GLN A 69 10.99 -11.56 12.60
CA GLN A 69 11.79 -10.40 12.98
C GLN A 69 10.96 -9.14 13.22
N VAL A 70 9.82 -9.04 12.52
CA VAL A 70 8.90 -7.91 12.67
C VAL A 70 7.46 -8.41 12.66
N THR A 71 6.61 -7.73 13.44
CA THR A 71 5.16 -7.87 13.36
C THR A 71 4.58 -6.64 12.71
N LEU A 72 3.83 -6.85 11.63
CA LEU A 72 3.10 -5.81 10.91
C LEU A 72 1.68 -5.76 11.45
N HIS A 73 1.32 -4.62 12.03
CA HIS A 73 0.03 -4.44 12.68
C HIS A 73 -1.04 -3.96 11.71
N HIS A 74 -2.28 -4.39 11.94
CA HIS A 74 -3.47 -3.84 11.28
C HIS A 74 -3.44 -3.97 9.74
N LEU A 75 -2.96 -5.10 9.23
CA LEU A 75 -2.93 -5.39 7.80
C LEU A 75 -4.30 -5.82 7.28
N MET A 76 -4.72 -5.25 6.15
CA MET A 76 -5.96 -5.63 5.50
C MET A 76 -5.82 -6.97 4.77
N GLU A 77 -6.57 -7.97 5.22
CA GLU A 77 -6.64 -9.30 4.63
C GLU A 77 -8.03 -9.57 4.05
N PHE A 78 -8.06 -10.28 2.93
CA PHE A 78 -9.22 -10.93 2.35
C PHE A 78 -9.24 -12.41 2.71
N TYR A 79 -10.38 -12.93 3.15
CA TYR A 79 -10.53 -14.35 3.48
C TYR A 79 -11.81 -14.92 2.86
N CYS A 80 -11.73 -16.20 2.48
CA CYS A 80 -12.90 -16.95 2.01
C CYS A 80 -13.67 -17.49 3.22
N ARG A 81 -14.97 -17.25 3.30
CA ARG A 81 -15.83 -17.78 4.37
C ARG A 81 -15.82 -19.31 4.44
N GLN A 82 -15.57 -19.99 3.31
CA GLN A 82 -15.48 -21.45 3.23
C GLN A 82 -14.09 -21.99 3.65
N GLY A 83 -13.13 -21.12 3.98
CA GLY A 83 -11.82 -21.53 4.49
C GLY A 83 -10.77 -21.88 3.43
N HIS A 84 -11.01 -21.60 2.13
CA HIS A 84 -10.05 -21.92 1.07
C HIS A 84 -8.73 -21.14 1.13
N GLY A 85 -8.70 -20.00 1.82
CA GLY A 85 -7.49 -19.21 1.93
C GLY A 85 -7.69 -17.81 2.49
N VAL A 86 -6.56 -17.16 2.72
CA VAL A 86 -6.42 -15.78 3.17
C VAL A 86 -5.37 -15.11 2.30
N TRP A 87 -5.67 -13.90 1.82
CA TRP A 87 -4.83 -13.13 0.93
C TRP A 87 -4.71 -11.71 1.45
N LEU A 88 -3.52 -11.11 1.41
CA LEU A 88 -3.39 -9.68 1.67
C LEU A 88 -3.99 -8.88 0.50
N ALA A 89 -4.49 -7.68 0.79
CA ALA A 89 -4.80 -6.73 -0.27
C ALA A 89 -3.55 -6.46 -1.13
N PRO A 90 -3.64 -6.31 -2.46
CA PRO A 90 -2.45 -6.21 -3.32
C PRO A 90 -1.50 -5.08 -2.94
N GLU A 91 -2.05 -3.94 -2.51
CA GLU A 91 -1.31 -2.78 -2.04
C GLU A 91 -0.51 -3.15 -0.78
N VAL A 92 -1.18 -3.77 0.20
CA VAL A 92 -0.56 -4.27 1.43
C VAL A 92 0.49 -5.34 1.13
N ALA A 93 0.17 -6.32 0.26
CA ALA A 93 1.09 -7.39 -0.12
C ALA A 93 2.37 -6.85 -0.80
N LYS A 94 2.27 -5.74 -1.54
CA LYS A 94 3.43 -5.07 -2.13
C LYS A 94 4.32 -4.46 -1.04
N GLU A 95 3.72 -3.80 -0.05
CA GLU A 95 4.45 -3.21 1.07
C GLU A 95 5.13 -4.26 1.95
N VAL A 96 4.43 -5.34 2.31
CA VAL A 96 5.00 -6.45 3.08
C VAL A 96 6.24 -7.02 2.39
N ARG A 97 6.16 -7.31 1.09
CA ARG A 97 7.31 -7.81 0.32
C ARG A 97 8.47 -6.84 0.26
N ALA A 98 8.21 -5.53 0.20
CA ALA A 98 9.25 -4.53 0.22
C ALA A 98 9.97 -4.49 1.59
N ILE A 99 9.21 -4.58 2.69
CA ILE A 99 9.76 -4.66 4.05
C ILE A 99 10.62 -5.92 4.21
N GLU A 100 10.11 -7.07 3.79
CA GLU A 100 10.84 -8.35 3.82
C GLU A 100 12.15 -8.26 3.03
N ALA A 101 12.13 -7.67 1.83
CA ALA A 101 13.33 -7.48 1.02
C ALA A 101 14.37 -6.57 1.70
N VAL A 102 13.95 -5.49 2.33
CA VAL A 102 14.85 -4.58 3.08
C VAL A 102 15.45 -5.29 4.30
N LEU A 103 14.67 -6.08 5.02
CA LEU A 103 15.15 -6.84 6.16
C LEU A 103 16.14 -7.93 5.74
N ALA A 104 15.90 -8.61 4.63
CA ALA A 104 16.82 -9.59 4.06
C ALA A 104 18.18 -8.96 3.70
N LEU A 105 18.21 -7.74 3.12
CA LEU A 105 19.46 -7.02 2.85
C LEU A 105 20.22 -6.64 4.12
N ARG A 106 19.51 -6.32 5.22
CA ARG A 106 20.16 -6.02 6.52
C ARG A 106 20.77 -7.24 7.18
N GLN A 107 20.36 -8.44 6.80
CA GLN A 107 20.96 -9.68 7.27
C GLN A 107 22.23 -10.06 6.48
N GLU A 108 22.62 -9.31 5.44
CA GLU A 108 23.93 -9.53 4.83
C GLU A 108 25.03 -9.37 5.87
N PRO A 109 25.98 -10.32 5.93
CA PRO A 109 26.87 -10.38 7.06
C PRO A 109 27.89 -9.25 7.01
N ARG A 110 27.97 -8.50 8.11
CA ARG A 110 28.96 -7.45 8.36
C ARG A 110 30.42 -7.95 8.44
N TRP A 111 30.72 -9.21 8.09
CA TRP A 111 32.01 -9.87 8.30
C TRP A 111 32.92 -9.99 7.07
N GLN A 112 32.61 -9.39 5.91
CA GLN A 112 33.59 -9.31 4.81
C GLN A 112 34.59 -8.14 4.91
N LEU A 113 34.63 -7.42 6.03
CA LEU A 113 35.66 -6.39 6.30
C LEU A 113 36.69 -6.81 7.36
N ALA A 114 36.59 -8.03 7.91
CA ALA A 114 37.62 -8.57 8.77
C ALA A 114 38.40 -9.63 7.98
N GLU A 115 39.73 -9.50 7.99
CA GLU A 115 40.73 -10.44 7.45
C GLU A 115 41.06 -10.32 5.95
N MET A 116 41.55 -9.13 5.55
CA MET A 116 42.69 -9.15 4.62
C MET A 116 43.93 -9.55 5.44
N PRO A 117 44.62 -10.66 5.14
CA PRO A 117 45.92 -10.91 5.74
C PRO A 117 46.87 -9.77 5.33
N GLU A 118 47.56 -9.19 6.32
CA GLU A 118 48.61 -8.21 6.06
C GLU A 118 49.63 -8.81 5.09
N PRO A 119 50.02 -8.12 4.00
CA PRO A 119 51.05 -8.62 3.11
C PRO A 119 52.37 -8.70 3.90
N GLU A 120 52.90 -9.92 4.06
CA GLU A 120 54.23 -10.13 4.62
C GLU A 120 55.25 -9.32 3.79
N LEU A 121 55.87 -8.35 4.43
CA LEU A 121 57.02 -7.62 3.88
C LEU A 121 58.17 -8.61 3.72
N VAL A 122 58.34 -9.14 2.52
CA VAL A 122 59.53 -9.91 2.15
C VAL A 122 60.72 -8.96 2.17
N SER A 123 61.49 -8.99 3.25
CA SER A 123 62.79 -8.32 3.36
C SER A 123 63.78 -9.03 2.43
N ALA A 124 64.29 -8.30 1.42
CA ALA A 124 65.40 -8.72 0.55
C ALA A 124 66.76 -8.41 1.18
#